data_AF-A0A9P3WSP4-F1
#
_entry.id   AF-A0A9P3WSP4-F1
#
_cell.length_a   1.000
_cell.length_b   1.000
_cell.length_c   1.000
_cell.angle_alpha   90.00
_cell.angle_beta   90.00
_cell.angle_gamma   90.00
#
_symmetry.space_group_name_H-M   'P 1'
#
loop_
_entity.id
_entity.type
_entity.pdbx_description
1 polymer ?
#
loop_
_entity_poly.entity_id
_entity_poly.type
_entity_poly.pdbx_seq_one_letter_code
_entity_poly.pdbx_strand_id
1 'polypeptide(L)'
;MKFLNVLIVVEDIEKSKKFYYDVLGLKVICDFGENVVLEGNISLQEKKLWLEFINKSDSEVKFNGNDAELYFEEDYFDTFVERLSTMRDIDYVHLAIEHRWGQRAIRFYDLDGHIIEVGETMSSVCRRFLDSGLSIDEVAKRMDVTVEYIESVLE
;
A
#
# COMPACT_ATOMS: atom_id res chain seq x y z
N MET A 1 -13.76 -1.43 -21.24
CA MET A 1 -12.59 -0.81 -20.58
C MET A 1 -12.22 -1.66 -19.37
N LYS A 2 -10.93 -1.90 -19.09
CA LYS A 2 -10.46 -2.67 -17.93
C LYS A 2 -9.31 -1.93 -17.26
N PHE A 3 -9.29 -1.86 -15.93
CA PHE A 3 -8.14 -1.40 -15.17
C PHE A 3 -7.09 -2.52 -15.14
N LEU A 4 -5.82 -2.17 -15.39
CA LEU A 4 -4.75 -3.16 -15.54
C LEU A 4 -3.57 -2.91 -14.61
N ASN A 5 -3.13 -1.66 -14.46
CA ASN A 5 -1.96 -1.30 -13.66
C ASN A 5 -2.15 0.07 -13.02
N VAL A 6 -1.54 0.24 -11.85
CA VAL A 6 -1.14 1.55 -11.35
C VAL A 6 0.32 1.76 -11.72
N LEU A 7 0.67 2.95 -12.21
CA LEU A 7 2.05 3.31 -12.56
C LEU A 7 2.51 4.42 -11.64
N ILE A 8 3.64 4.20 -10.98
CA ILE A 8 4.32 5.21 -10.17
C ILE A 8 5.69 5.52 -10.80
N VAL A 9 5.99 6.81 -10.89
CA VAL A 9 7.24 7.31 -11.46
C VAL A 9 8.31 7.26 -10.39
N VAL A 10 9.49 6.74 -10.71
CA VAL A 10 10.61 6.63 -9.78
C VAL A 10 11.89 7.16 -10.41
N GLU A 11 12.79 7.69 -9.61
CA GLU A 11 14.07 8.25 -10.07
C GLU A 11 15.09 7.12 -10.38
N ASP A 12 15.01 5.96 -9.71
CA ASP A 12 15.95 4.85 -9.88
C ASP A 12 15.25 3.49 -9.75
N ILE A 13 15.06 2.80 -10.88
CA ILE A 13 14.34 1.52 -10.97
C ILE A 13 14.92 0.44 -10.04
N GLU A 14 16.25 0.29 -10.00
CA GLU A 14 16.87 -0.78 -9.21
C GLU A 14 16.77 -0.51 -7.71
N LYS A 15 16.89 0.75 -7.30
CA LYS A 15 16.66 1.13 -5.90
C LYS A 15 15.21 0.93 -5.50
N SER A 16 14.25 1.31 -6.34
CA SER A 16 12.83 1.14 -6.02
C SER A 16 12.44 -0.34 -6.02
N LYS A 17 12.92 -1.15 -6.98
CA LYS A 17 12.80 -2.63 -6.93
C LYS A 17 13.30 -3.18 -5.59
N LYS A 18 14.50 -2.74 -5.17
CA LYS A 18 15.09 -3.14 -3.90
C LYS A 18 14.26 -2.67 -2.70
N PHE A 19 13.76 -1.43 -2.70
CA PHE A 19 12.92 -0.90 -1.62
C PHE A 19 11.64 -1.72 -1.46
N TYR A 20 10.88 -1.93 -2.53
CA TYR A 20 9.63 -2.71 -2.46
C TYR A 20 9.87 -4.17 -2.08
N TYR A 21 11.00 -4.76 -2.50
CA TYR A 21 11.39 -6.10 -2.08
C TYR A 21 11.82 -6.14 -0.59
N ASP A 22 12.71 -5.25 -0.17
CA ASP A 22 13.24 -5.24 1.19
C ASP A 22 12.20 -4.80 2.21
N VAL A 23 11.26 -3.91 1.87
CA VAL A 23 10.27 -3.38 2.81
C VAL A 23 8.99 -4.20 2.75
N LEU A 24 8.38 -4.35 1.58
CA LEU A 24 7.08 -5.01 1.40
C LEU A 24 7.19 -6.49 0.94
N GLY A 25 8.37 -6.97 0.58
CA GLY A 25 8.54 -8.33 0.06
C GLY A 25 8.08 -8.52 -1.40
N LEU A 26 7.69 -7.44 -2.09
CA LEU A 26 7.14 -7.51 -3.45
C LEU A 26 8.23 -7.85 -4.47
N LYS A 27 7.91 -8.80 -5.34
CA LYS A 27 8.80 -9.27 -6.41
C LYS A 27 8.40 -8.71 -7.76
N VAL A 28 9.36 -8.67 -8.67
CA VAL A 28 9.13 -8.38 -10.10
C VAL A 28 8.40 -9.56 -10.74
N ILE A 29 7.31 -9.28 -11.46
CA ILE A 29 6.54 -10.25 -12.24
C ILE A 29 6.67 -10.03 -13.76
N CYS A 30 7.10 -8.84 -14.19
CA CYS A 30 7.41 -8.53 -15.58
C CYS A 30 8.49 -7.43 -15.64
N ASP A 31 9.50 -7.57 -16.49
CA ASP A 31 10.63 -6.65 -16.56
C ASP A 31 10.87 -6.19 -18.00
N PHE A 32 10.79 -4.88 -18.24
CA PHE A 32 11.08 -4.22 -19.51
C PHE A 32 12.31 -3.29 -19.41
N GLY A 33 13.15 -3.44 -18.39
CA GLY A 33 14.28 -2.55 -18.13
C GLY A 33 13.85 -1.26 -17.43
N GLU A 34 13.52 -0.23 -18.20
CA GLU A 34 13.15 1.11 -17.71
C GLU A 34 11.70 1.19 -17.18
N ASN A 35 10.93 0.11 -17.37
CA ASN A 35 9.63 -0.11 -16.77
C ASN A 35 9.58 -1.54 -16.21
N VAL A 36 9.20 -1.69 -14.95
CA VAL A 36 9.12 -2.99 -14.29
C VAL A 36 7.81 -3.12 -13.54
N VAL A 37 7.21 -4.30 -13.54
CA VAL A 37 5.93 -4.57 -12.88
C VAL A 37 6.17 -5.47 -11.68
N LEU A 38 5.71 -5.03 -10.51
CA LEU A 38 5.74 -5.78 -9.26
C LEU A 38 4.45 -6.60 -9.09
N GLU A 39 4.48 -7.57 -8.17
CA GLU A 39 3.29 -8.23 -7.64
C GLU A 39 2.20 -7.20 -7.28
N GLY A 40 0.95 -7.47 -7.66
CA GLY A 40 -0.16 -6.51 -7.53
C GLY A 40 -0.30 -5.52 -8.69
N ASN A 41 0.46 -5.69 -9.78
CA ASN A 41 0.39 -4.86 -10.99
C ASN A 41 0.76 -3.38 -10.74
N ILE A 42 1.78 -3.17 -9.93
CA ILE A 42 2.40 -1.85 -9.71
C ILE A 42 3.56 -1.72 -10.69
N SER A 43 3.42 -0.83 -11.66
CA SER A 43 4.47 -0.50 -12.62
C SER A 43 5.37 0.61 -12.07
N LEU A 44 6.65 0.31 -11.85
CA LEU A 44 7.66 1.32 -11.60
C LEU A 44 8.17 1.84 -12.95
N GLN A 45 8.18 3.16 -13.12
CA GLN A 45 8.55 3.81 -14.38
C GLN A 45 9.69 4.81 -14.14
N GLU A 46 10.79 4.68 -14.89
CA GLU A 46 11.92 5.59 -14.78
C GLU A 46 11.53 7.01 -15.25
N LYS A 47 11.91 8.01 -14.44
CA LYS A 47 11.50 9.40 -14.62
C LYS A 47 11.97 10.03 -15.94
N LYS A 48 13.23 9.87 -16.36
CA LYS A 48 13.71 10.50 -17.60
C LYS A 48 12.93 9.99 -18.81
N LEU A 49 12.65 8.70 -18.87
CA LEU A 49 11.85 8.10 -19.92
C LEU A 49 10.37 8.52 -19.80
N TRP A 50 9.86 8.67 -18.58
CA TRP A 50 8.50 9.20 -18.37
C TRP A 50 8.33 10.60 -18.95
N LEU A 51 9.30 11.49 -18.74
CA LEU A 51 9.28 12.86 -19.27
C LEU A 51 9.13 12.88 -20.80
N GLU A 52 9.79 11.96 -21.49
CA GLU A 52 9.64 11.79 -22.95
C GLU A 52 8.24 11.29 -23.30
N PHE A 53 7.73 10.27 -22.60
CA PHE A 53 6.41 9.68 -22.88
C PHE A 53 5.27 10.68 -22.79
N ILE A 54 5.31 11.57 -21.79
CA ILE A 54 4.26 12.57 -21.59
C ILE A 54 4.63 13.96 -22.12
N ASN A 55 5.81 14.10 -22.73
CA ASN A 55 6.33 15.34 -23.29
C ASN A 55 6.26 16.51 -22.29
N LYS A 56 6.88 16.31 -21.12
CA LYS A 56 6.96 17.28 -20.03
C LYS A 56 8.40 17.58 -19.67
N SER A 57 8.66 18.81 -19.23
CA SER A 57 9.95 19.16 -18.64
C SER A 57 10.09 18.53 -17.25
N ASP A 58 11.32 18.26 -16.83
CA ASP A 58 11.62 17.75 -15.48
C ASP A 58 10.97 18.61 -14.38
N SER A 59 10.91 19.93 -14.59
CA SER A 59 10.32 20.86 -13.63
C SER A 59 8.82 20.69 -13.41
N GLU A 60 8.11 20.06 -14.36
CA GLU A 60 6.66 19.82 -14.31
C GLU A 60 6.29 18.52 -13.57
N VAL A 61 7.23 17.60 -13.37
CA VAL A 61 7.00 16.36 -12.59
C VAL A 61 7.43 16.61 -11.15
N LYS A 62 6.47 16.52 -10.22
CA LYS A 62 6.67 16.75 -8.78
C LYS A 62 6.37 15.47 -8.01
N PHE A 63 7.14 15.27 -6.95
CA PHE A 63 6.99 14.20 -5.98
C PHE A 63 6.52 14.75 -4.63
N ASN A 64 6.14 13.85 -3.71
CA ASN A 64 5.62 14.20 -2.38
C ASN A 64 4.37 15.10 -2.43
N GLY A 65 3.52 14.93 -3.46
CA GLY A 65 2.26 15.66 -3.60
C GLY A 65 1.22 15.33 -2.53
N ASN A 66 1.33 14.15 -1.91
CA ASN A 66 0.37 13.59 -0.95
C ASN A 66 -1.05 13.50 -1.51
N ASP A 67 -1.16 13.23 -2.81
CA ASP A 67 -2.40 13.26 -3.59
C ASP A 67 -2.91 11.86 -3.99
N ALA A 68 -2.16 10.81 -3.65
CA ALA A 68 -2.55 9.41 -3.82
C ALA A 68 -1.79 8.50 -2.83
N GLU A 69 -2.26 7.26 -2.67
CA GLU A 69 -1.55 6.21 -1.93
C GLU A 69 -1.74 4.83 -2.57
N LEU A 70 -0.80 3.92 -2.32
CA LEU A 70 -0.90 2.49 -2.57
C LEU A 70 -1.35 1.79 -1.28
N TYR A 71 -2.51 1.16 -1.31
CA TYR A 71 -3.12 0.48 -0.15
C TYR A 71 -2.88 -1.02 -0.18
N PHE A 72 -2.37 -1.57 0.92
CA PHE A 72 -2.13 -2.99 1.14
C PHE A 72 -2.73 -3.46 2.47
N GLU A 73 -3.00 -4.76 2.55
CA GLU A 73 -3.34 -5.45 3.80
C GLU A 73 -2.32 -6.56 4.09
N GLU A 74 -1.97 -6.73 5.37
CA GLU A 74 -1.01 -7.73 5.84
C GLU A 74 -1.61 -8.53 6.99
N ASP A 75 -1.55 -9.86 6.88
CA ASP A 75 -2.06 -10.78 7.90
C ASP A 75 -1.26 -10.70 9.21
N TYR A 76 0.06 -10.61 9.10
CA TYR A 76 0.98 -10.54 10.24
C TYR A 76 1.38 -9.09 10.55
N PHE A 77 0.38 -8.19 10.60
CA PHE A 77 0.55 -6.74 10.71
C PHE A 77 1.52 -6.31 11.83
N ASP A 78 1.38 -6.86 13.04
CA ASP A 78 2.25 -6.50 14.17
C ASP A 78 3.72 -6.85 13.89
N THR A 79 3.98 -8.04 13.33
CA THR A 79 5.35 -8.44 12.99
C THR A 79 5.93 -7.62 11.83
N PHE A 80 5.08 -7.20 10.88
CA PHE A 80 5.48 -6.30 9.81
C PHE A 80 5.88 -4.92 10.36
N VAL A 81 5.07 -4.34 11.24
CA VAL A 81 5.36 -3.06 11.89
C VAL A 81 6.62 -3.15 12.76
N GLU A 82 6.77 -4.21 13.56
CA GLU A 82 7.96 -4.45 14.36
C GLU A 82 9.22 -4.55 13.49
N ARG A 83 9.18 -5.35 12.42
CA ARG A 83 10.27 -5.45 11.46
C ARG A 83 10.60 -4.10 10.84
N LEU A 84 9.60 -3.36 10.39
CA LEU A 84 9.77 -2.04 9.78
C LEU A 84 10.45 -1.05 10.74
N SER A 85 10.12 -1.10 12.04
CA SER A 85 10.73 -0.26 13.07
C SER A 85 12.23 -0.51 13.28
N THR A 86 12.75 -1.67 12.85
CA THR A 86 14.19 -1.99 12.91
C THR A 86 14.97 -1.53 11.68
N MET A 87 14.27 -1.14 10.62
CA MET A 87 14.87 -0.64 9.38
C MET A 87 15.28 0.82 9.56
N ARG A 88 16.39 1.21 8.92
CA ARG A 88 16.83 2.61 8.87
C ARG A 88 16.19 3.31 7.68
N ASP A 89 16.06 4.63 7.79
CA ASP A 89 15.63 5.52 6.71
C ASP A 89 14.23 5.19 6.14
N ILE A 90 13.32 4.67 6.98
CA ILE A 90 11.89 4.63 6.68
C ILE A 90 11.29 6.02 6.95
N ASP A 91 10.80 6.66 5.90
CA ASP A 91 10.16 7.98 5.99
C ASP A 91 8.66 7.83 6.26
N TYR A 92 8.25 7.98 7.52
CA TYR A 92 6.85 7.82 7.91
C TYR A 92 6.02 9.07 7.59
N VAL A 93 4.85 8.87 6.99
CA VAL A 93 3.83 9.93 6.87
C VAL A 93 3.27 10.26 8.25
N HIS A 94 2.93 9.21 9.01
CA HIS A 94 2.52 9.28 10.41
C HIS A 94 2.74 7.93 11.10
N LEU A 95 2.72 7.95 12.43
CA LEU A 95 2.74 6.73 13.25
C LEU A 95 1.47 5.89 13.02
N ALA A 96 1.44 4.65 13.54
CA ALA A 96 0.26 3.80 13.45
C ALA A 96 -1.00 4.51 13.97
N ILE A 97 -2.05 4.50 13.16
CA ILE A 97 -3.38 5.01 13.52
C ILE A 97 -4.37 3.85 13.57
N GLU A 98 -5.50 4.11 14.22
CA GLU A 98 -6.68 3.26 14.13
C GLU A 98 -7.75 4.01 13.34
N HIS A 99 -8.20 3.41 12.24
CA HIS A 99 -9.29 3.93 11.43
C HIS A 99 -10.61 3.91 12.19
N ARG A 100 -11.57 4.70 11.71
CA ARG A 100 -12.92 4.76 12.29
C ARG A 100 -13.57 3.37 12.41
N TRP A 101 -13.35 2.48 11.45
CA TRP A 101 -13.89 1.12 11.44
C TRP A 101 -13.06 0.10 12.25
N GLY A 102 -12.03 0.53 12.97
CA GLY A 102 -11.27 -0.31 13.92
C GLY A 102 -10.05 -1.04 13.36
N GLN A 103 -9.67 -0.75 12.11
CA GLN A 103 -8.44 -1.25 11.49
C GLN A 103 -7.25 -0.43 11.94
N ARG A 104 -6.16 -1.10 12.35
CA ARG A 104 -4.86 -0.46 12.54
C ARG A 104 -4.13 -0.37 11.20
N ALA A 105 -3.48 0.76 10.94
CA ALA A 105 -2.68 0.96 9.73
C ALA A 105 -1.51 1.91 9.97
N ILE A 106 -0.45 1.75 9.19
CA ILE A 106 0.70 2.67 9.13
C ILE A 106 0.84 3.24 7.72
N ARG A 107 1.43 4.43 7.63
CA ARG A 107 1.77 5.05 6.34
C ARG A 107 3.21 5.50 6.32
N PHE A 108 3.89 5.21 5.22
CA PHE A 108 5.26 5.63 4.95
C PHE A 108 5.44 5.91 3.46
N TYR A 109 6.46 6.67 3.10
CA TYR A 109 6.81 6.93 1.72
C TYR A 109 7.71 5.84 1.16
N ASP A 110 7.63 5.61 -0.14
CA ASP A 110 8.74 5.00 -0.86
C ASP A 110 9.88 6.01 -1.13
N LEU A 111 10.89 5.58 -1.89
CA LEU A 111 12.07 6.40 -2.19
C LEU A 111 11.76 7.68 -2.98
N ASP A 112 10.59 7.75 -3.61
CA ASP A 112 10.18 8.83 -4.52
C ASP A 112 8.95 9.59 -4.00
N GLY A 113 8.60 9.41 -2.72
CA GLY A 113 7.55 10.18 -2.06
C GLY A 113 6.13 9.71 -2.39
N HIS A 114 5.95 8.48 -2.88
CA HIS A 114 4.65 7.84 -3.02
C HIS A 114 4.20 7.27 -1.68
N ILE A 115 2.97 7.58 -1.25
CA ILE A 115 2.45 7.07 0.01
C ILE A 115 2.10 5.60 -0.13
N ILE A 116 2.54 4.80 0.83
CA ILE A 116 2.15 3.40 1.02
C ILE A 116 1.40 3.30 2.35
N GLU A 117 0.17 2.80 2.29
CA GLU A 117 -0.57 2.35 3.45
C GLU A 117 -0.52 0.84 3.55
N VAL A 118 -0.15 0.33 4.72
CA VAL A 118 -0.32 -1.08 5.07
C VAL A 118 -1.19 -1.15 6.31
N GLY A 119 -2.32 -1.85 6.19
CA GLY A 119 -3.26 -2.08 7.29
C GLY A 119 -3.40 -3.55 7.66
N GLU A 120 -4.06 -3.82 8.77
CA GLU A 120 -4.53 -5.16 9.09
C GLU A 120 -5.53 -5.65 8.03
N THR A 121 -5.57 -6.97 7.79
CA THR A 121 -6.62 -7.54 6.94
C THR A 121 -8.00 -7.28 7.49
N MET A 122 -8.96 -6.93 6.63
CA MET A 122 -10.35 -6.68 7.04
C MET A 122 -10.97 -7.86 7.78
N SER A 123 -10.63 -9.08 7.35
CA SER A 123 -11.06 -10.31 7.99
C SER A 123 -10.59 -10.42 9.45
N SER A 124 -9.34 -10.03 9.75
CA SER A 124 -8.79 -10.03 11.11
C SER A 124 -9.49 -9.00 12.01
N VAL A 125 -9.84 -7.83 11.47
CA VAL A 125 -10.60 -6.78 12.18
C VAL A 125 -12.01 -7.28 12.51
N CYS A 126 -12.70 -7.89 11.54
CA CYS A 126 -14.01 -8.51 11.76
C CYS A 126 -13.96 -9.59 12.85
N ARG A 127 -12.99 -10.52 12.78
CA ARG A 127 -12.81 -11.58 13.79
C ARG A 127 -12.55 -11.00 15.17
N ARG A 128 -11.69 -9.98 15.28
CA ARG A 128 -11.41 -9.31 16.57
C ARG A 128 -12.68 -8.75 17.22
N PHE A 129 -13.58 -8.13 16.45
CA PHE A 129 -14.85 -7.65 17.02
C PHE A 129 -15.80 -8.78 17.42
N LEU A 130 -15.91 -9.83 16.59
CA LEU A 130 -16.71 -11.02 16.92
C LEU A 130 -16.21 -11.69 18.21
N ASP A 131 -14.90 -11.89 18.34
CA ASP A 131 -14.28 -12.52 19.51
C ASP A 131 -14.42 -11.67 20.78
N SER A 132 -14.61 -10.35 20.63
CA SER A 132 -14.93 -9.44 21.75
C SER A 132 -16.38 -9.54 22.24
N GLY A 133 -17.23 -10.32 21.55
CA GLY A 133 -18.60 -10.61 21.92
C GLY A 133 -19.67 -9.85 21.14
N LEU A 134 -19.31 -9.06 20.12
CA LEU A 134 -20.30 -8.45 19.22
C LEU A 134 -20.89 -9.52 18.32
N SER A 135 -22.20 -9.44 18.07
CA SER A 135 -22.87 -10.19 17.01
C SER A 135 -22.46 -9.67 15.62
N ILE A 136 -22.65 -10.48 14.58
CA ILE A 136 -22.32 -10.09 13.21
C ILE A 136 -23.03 -8.81 12.74
N ASP A 137 -24.29 -8.61 13.14
CA ASP A 137 -25.05 -7.38 12.88
C ASP A 137 -24.47 -6.16 13.60
N GLU A 138 -23.92 -6.34 14.80
CA GLU A 138 -23.28 -5.27 15.56
C GLU A 138 -21.90 -4.94 14.98
N VAL A 139 -21.14 -5.91 14.49
CA VAL A 139 -19.89 -5.67 13.76
C VAL A 139 -20.15 -4.89 12.49
N ALA A 140 -21.18 -5.24 11.71
CA ALA A 140 -21.59 -4.52 10.50
C ALA A 140 -21.85 -3.04 10.82
N LYS A 141 -22.63 -2.78 11.87
CA LYS A 141 -22.89 -1.41 12.36
C LYS A 141 -21.64 -0.72 12.87
N ARG A 142 -20.76 -1.42 13.60
CA ARG A 142 -19.52 -0.87 14.15
C ARG A 142 -18.55 -0.43 13.05
N MET A 143 -18.51 -1.15 11.93
CA MET A 143 -17.61 -0.89 10.81
C MET A 143 -18.23 -0.01 9.71
N ASP A 144 -19.50 0.42 9.87
CA ASP A 144 -20.26 1.18 8.87
C ASP A 144 -20.42 0.42 7.52
N VAL A 145 -20.58 -0.92 7.56
CA VAL A 145 -20.69 -1.83 6.39
C VAL A 145 -21.91 -2.76 6.49
N THR A 146 -22.15 -3.59 5.46
CA THR A 146 -23.23 -4.58 5.46
C THR A 146 -22.76 -5.94 6.01
N VAL A 147 -23.70 -6.79 6.43
CA VAL A 147 -23.39 -8.15 6.89
C VAL A 147 -22.84 -8.99 5.74
N GLU A 148 -23.36 -8.84 4.52
CA GLU A 148 -22.90 -9.58 3.35
C GLU A 148 -21.41 -9.31 3.06
N TYR A 149 -20.95 -8.08 3.29
CA TYR A 149 -19.53 -7.76 3.18
C TYR A 149 -18.71 -8.50 4.24
N ILE A 150 -19.17 -8.50 5.49
CA ILE A 150 -18.49 -9.21 6.58
C ILE A 150 -18.39 -10.70 6.31
N GLU A 151 -19.47 -11.33 5.86
CA GLU A 151 -19.47 -12.74 5.49
C GLU A 151 -18.46 -13.01 4.37
N SER A 152 -18.41 -12.15 3.34
CA SER A 152 -17.49 -12.32 2.21
C SER A 152 -16.01 -12.24 2.57
N VAL A 153 -15.64 -11.49 3.61
CA VAL A 153 -14.24 -11.38 4.06
C VAL A 153 -13.88 -12.43 5.12
N LEU A 154 -14.86 -13.14 5.69
CA LEU A 154 -14.62 -14.15 6.72
C LEU A 154 -14.49 -15.58 6.15
N GLU A 155 -15.04 -15.84 4.97
CA GLU A 155 -14.85 -17.08 4.19
C GLU A 155 -13.38 -17.36 3.84
#